data_AF-A0A1H0ZRJ8-F1
#
_entry.id   AF-A0A1H0ZRJ8-F1
#
_cell.length_a   1.000
_cell.length_b   1.000
_cell.length_c   1.000
_cell.angle_alpha   90.00
_cell.angle_beta   90.00
_cell.angle_gamma   90.00
#
_symmetry.space_group_name_H-M   'P 1'
#
loop_
_entity.id
_entity.type
_entity.pdbx_description
1 polymer ?
#
loop_
_entity_poly.entity_id
_entity_poly.type
_entity_poly.pdbx_seq_one_letter_code
_entity_poly.pdbx_strand_id
1 'polypeptide(L)'
;MAELEINVRLALEQAPRLKNFLGAEFNQDWTLDWGSVEAVLKARIDEADETRRRELLREAQLLLRTLHSDDEFVVLLDFLGSGLVPGIDIDESPRTWLKHLHDRMQSGLSGV
;
A
#
# COMPACT_ATOMS: atom_id res chain seq x y z
N MET A 1 -5.76 8.43 -19.48
CA MET A 1 -5.85 9.25 -18.25
C MET A 1 -7.21 9.12 -17.58
N ALA A 2 -8.34 9.55 -18.16
CA ALA A 2 -9.64 9.48 -17.46
C ALA A 2 -10.08 8.05 -17.03
N GLU A 3 -9.92 7.04 -17.88
CA GLU A 3 -10.30 5.65 -17.54
C GLU A 3 -9.38 5.04 -16.46
N LEU A 4 -8.10 5.36 -16.52
CA LEU A 4 -7.07 4.98 -15.55
C LEU A 4 -7.42 5.50 -14.15
N GLU A 5 -7.75 6.79 -14.06
CA GLU A 5 -8.12 7.44 -12.80
C GLU A 5 -9.43 6.88 -12.21
N ILE A 6 -10.40 6.53 -13.06
CA ILE A 6 -11.67 5.91 -12.62
C ILE A 6 -11.39 4.54 -11.99
N ASN A 7 -10.59 3.70 -12.63
CA ASN A 7 -10.27 2.35 -12.12
C ASN A 7 -9.54 2.43 -10.77
N VAL A 8 -8.56 3.34 -10.64
CA VAL A 8 -7.86 3.58 -9.38
C VAL A 8 -8.82 4.05 -8.29
N ARG A 9 -9.72 5.00 -8.60
CA ARG A 9 -10.66 5.54 -7.61
C ARG A 9 -11.64 4.48 -7.11
N LEU A 10 -12.20 3.66 -8.01
CA LEU A 10 -13.10 2.55 -7.65
C LEU A 10 -12.38 1.47 -6.84
N ALA A 11 -11.09 1.23 -7.10
CA ALA A 11 -10.28 0.33 -6.30
C ALA A 11 -10.08 0.87 -4.87
N LEU A 12 -9.79 2.17 -4.73
CA LEU A 12 -9.60 2.85 -3.45
C LEU A 12 -10.87 2.93 -2.60
N GLU A 13 -12.05 3.06 -3.21
CA GLU A 13 -13.33 3.01 -2.51
C GLU A 13 -13.57 1.65 -1.82
N GLN A 14 -13.01 0.58 -2.38
CA GLN A 14 -13.09 -0.78 -1.85
C GLN A 14 -11.88 -1.18 -0.99
N ALA A 15 -10.88 -0.31 -0.88
CA ALA A 15 -9.66 -0.52 -0.10
C ALA A 15 -9.43 0.58 0.94
N PRO A 16 -10.42 0.89 1.82
CA PRO A 16 -10.33 2.03 2.74
C PRO A 16 -9.19 1.92 3.77
N ARG A 17 -8.81 0.72 4.18
CA ARG A 17 -7.77 0.52 5.19
C ARG A 17 -6.38 0.70 4.60
N LEU A 18 -6.15 0.17 3.41
CA LEU A 18 -4.93 0.30 2.66
C LEU A 18 -4.77 1.73 2.11
N LYS A 19 -5.86 2.36 1.68
CA LYS A 19 -5.93 3.80 1.40
C LYS A 19 -5.42 4.62 2.57
N ASN A 20 -5.96 4.39 3.77
CA ASN A 20 -5.54 5.14 4.95
C ASN A 20 -4.08 4.85 5.32
N PHE A 21 -3.64 3.60 5.20
CA PHE A 21 -2.24 3.24 5.44
C PHE A 21 -1.30 3.97 4.48
N LEU A 22 -1.53 3.89 3.17
CA LEU A 22 -0.69 4.51 2.15
C LEU A 22 -0.73 6.05 2.18
N GLY A 23 -1.88 6.65 2.49
CA GLY A 23 -2.00 8.11 2.55
C GLY A 23 -1.57 8.73 3.88
N ALA A 24 -1.88 8.09 5.01
CA ALA A 24 -1.62 8.68 6.34
C ALA A 24 -0.23 8.35 6.87
N GLU A 25 0.21 7.09 6.75
CA GLU A 25 1.52 6.67 7.28
C GLU A 25 2.66 7.12 6.37
N PHE A 26 2.40 7.15 5.06
CA PHE A 26 3.30 7.73 4.06
C PHE A 26 2.76 9.07 3.55
N ASN A 27 2.39 9.98 4.45
CA ASN A 27 2.09 11.37 4.08
C ASN A 27 3.36 12.12 3.59
N GLN A 28 3.27 13.37 3.16
CA GLN A 28 4.43 14.12 2.62
C GLN A 28 5.60 14.29 3.59
N ASP A 29 5.33 14.30 4.90
CA ASP A 29 6.32 14.51 5.96
C ASP A 29 6.64 13.22 6.72
N TRP A 30 6.30 12.05 6.17
CA TRP A 30 6.40 10.77 6.87
C TRP A 30 7.81 10.47 7.42
N THR A 31 8.86 10.98 6.77
CA THR A 31 10.25 10.81 7.19
C THR A 31 10.61 11.57 8.47
N LEU A 32 9.77 12.50 8.94
CA LEU A 32 9.91 13.15 10.24
C LEU A 32 9.47 12.23 11.39
N ASP A 33 8.46 11.40 11.15
CA ASP A 33 7.91 10.47 12.14
C ASP A 33 8.58 9.09 12.08
N TRP A 34 9.10 8.71 10.90
CA TRP A 34 9.63 7.38 10.64
C TRP A 34 11.04 7.45 10.05
N GLY A 35 11.93 6.60 10.56
CA GLY A 35 13.31 6.52 10.06
C GLY A 35 13.47 5.72 8.76
N SER A 36 12.47 4.92 8.35
CA SER A 36 12.48 4.12 7.13
C SER A 36 11.10 3.55 6.80
N VAL A 37 10.91 3.14 5.55
CA VAL A 37 9.73 2.36 5.13
C VAL A 37 9.58 1.11 5.99
N GLU A 38 10.69 0.41 6.26
CA GLU A 38 10.69 -0.80 7.10
C GLU A 38 10.14 -0.54 8.51
N ALA A 39 10.45 0.62 9.12
CA ALA A 39 9.91 0.99 10.42
C ALA A 39 8.38 1.15 10.39
N VAL A 40 7.83 1.74 9.32
CA VAL A 40 6.38 1.85 9.09
C VAL A 40 5.76 0.46 8.96
N LEU A 41 6.33 -0.41 8.12
CA LEU A 41 5.80 -1.75 7.88
C LEU A 41 5.79 -2.58 9.17
N LYS A 42 6.87 -2.51 9.96
CA LYS A 42 6.92 -3.18 11.25
C LYS A 42 5.81 -2.69 12.19
N ALA A 43 5.69 -1.38 12.38
CA ALA A 43 4.73 -0.80 13.32
C ALA A 43 3.26 -0.97 12.89
N ARG A 44 2.98 -0.97 11.58
CA ARG A 44 1.60 -0.91 11.05
C ARG A 44 1.10 -2.20 10.44
N ILE A 45 2.00 -3.10 10.04
CA ILE A 45 1.66 -4.41 9.50
C ILE A 45 2.11 -5.49 10.47
N ASP A 46 3.38 -5.47 10.90
CA ASP A 46 3.91 -6.60 11.66
C ASP A 46 3.29 -6.70 13.06
N GLU A 47 3.13 -5.56 13.71
CA GLU A 47 2.58 -5.42 15.06
C GLU A 47 1.04 -5.30 15.07
N ALA A 48 0.41 -5.28 13.90
CA ALA A 48 -1.05 -5.25 13.79
C ALA A 48 -1.68 -6.58 14.24
N ASP A 49 -2.86 -6.50 14.87
CA ASP A 49 -3.63 -7.70 15.20
C ASP A 49 -4.06 -8.47 13.93
N GLU A 50 -4.41 -9.73 14.13
CA GLU A 50 -4.75 -10.64 13.03
C GLU A 50 -5.96 -10.16 12.21
N THR A 51 -6.96 -9.54 12.84
CA THR A 51 -8.15 -9.02 12.14
C THR A 51 -7.73 -7.91 11.20
N ARG A 52 -6.96 -6.95 11.71
CA ARG A 52 -6.44 -5.82 10.95
C ARG A 52 -5.57 -6.26 9.80
N ARG A 53 -4.67 -7.23 10.03
CA ARG A 53 -3.79 -7.78 9.00
C ARG A 53 -4.58 -8.50 7.90
N ARG A 54 -5.62 -9.26 8.24
CA ARG A 54 -6.52 -9.91 7.26
C ARG A 54 -7.30 -8.89 6.42
N GLU A 55 -7.76 -7.79 7.02
CA GLU A 55 -8.39 -6.68 6.27
C GLU A 55 -7.42 -6.09 5.25
N LEU A 56 -6.21 -5.72 5.70
CA LEU A 56 -5.17 -5.15 4.82
C LEU A 56 -4.79 -6.13 3.69
N LEU A 57 -4.63 -7.42 4.00
CA LEU A 57 -4.34 -8.45 3.00
C LEU A 57 -5.42 -8.53 1.92
N ARG A 58 -6.71 -8.55 2.30
CA ARG A 58 -7.82 -8.61 1.34
C ARG A 58 -7.83 -7.39 0.42
N GLU A 59 -7.57 -6.21 0.96
CA GLU A 59 -7.50 -4.98 0.19
C GLU A 59 -6.26 -4.92 -0.72
N ALA A 60 -5.10 -5.37 -0.25
CA ALA A 60 -3.89 -5.49 -1.07
C ALA A 60 -4.10 -6.46 -2.23
N GLN A 61 -4.77 -7.59 -1.97
CA GLN A 61 -5.13 -8.56 -3.00
C GLN A 61 -6.12 -7.97 -4.02
N LEU A 62 -7.05 -7.11 -3.59
CA LEU A 62 -7.94 -6.39 -4.49
C LEU A 62 -7.15 -5.44 -5.38
N LEU A 63 -6.27 -4.60 -4.82
CA LEU A 63 -5.45 -3.68 -5.60
C LEU A 63 -4.57 -4.42 -6.61
N LEU A 64 -3.95 -5.54 -6.24
CA LEU A 64 -3.14 -6.35 -7.17
C LEU A 64 -3.93 -6.94 -8.35
N ARG A 65 -5.24 -7.19 -8.17
CA ARG A 65 -6.13 -7.67 -9.24
C ARG A 65 -6.68 -6.54 -10.10
N THR A 66 -6.73 -5.31 -9.58
CA THR A 66 -7.31 -4.16 -10.30
C THR A 66 -6.23 -3.34 -11.02
N LEU A 67 -5.04 -3.22 -10.42
CA LEU A 67 -3.91 -2.46 -10.94
C LEU A 67 -2.95 -3.42 -11.66
N HIS A 68 -2.82 -3.23 -12.96
CA HIS A 68 -2.09 -4.11 -13.86
C HIS A 68 -0.71 -3.57 -14.25
N SER A 69 -0.41 -2.32 -13.92
CA SER A 69 0.82 -1.62 -14.29
C SER A 69 1.43 -0.83 -13.13
N ASP A 70 2.72 -0.49 -13.25
CA ASP A 70 3.39 0.41 -12.30
C ASP A 70 2.78 1.83 -12.35
N ASP A 71 2.41 2.31 -13.54
CA ASP A 71 1.78 3.63 -13.73
C ASP A 71 0.45 3.76 -12.98
N GLU A 72 -0.38 2.72 -13.00
CA GLU A 72 -1.62 2.66 -12.21
C GLU A 72 -1.38 2.81 -10.71
N PHE A 73 -0.29 2.24 -10.20
CA PHE A 73 0.07 2.33 -8.80
C PHE A 73 0.66 3.71 -8.45
N VAL A 74 1.46 4.30 -9.33
CA VAL A 74 1.95 5.68 -9.16
C VAL A 74 0.78 6.65 -9.09
N VAL A 75 -0.17 6.55 -10.03
CA VAL A 75 -1.40 7.35 -10.02
C VAL A 75 -2.19 7.15 -8.73
N LEU A 76 -2.24 5.92 -8.20
CA LEU A 76 -2.85 5.66 -6.89
C LEU A 76 -2.14 6.42 -5.77
N LEU A 77 -0.81 6.36 -5.67
CA LEU A 77 -0.06 7.09 -4.65
C LEU A 77 -0.27 8.60 -4.75
N ASP A 78 -0.28 9.14 -5.97
CA ASP A 78 -0.57 10.55 -6.25
C ASP A 78 -1.98 10.94 -5.78
N PHE A 79 -3.00 10.11 -6.07
CA PHE A 79 -4.38 10.34 -5.60
C PHE A 79 -4.49 10.35 -4.08
N LEU A 80 -3.65 9.59 -3.40
CA LEU A 80 -3.60 9.54 -1.94
C LEU A 80 -2.81 10.69 -1.33
N GLY A 81 -2.12 11.48 -2.15
CA GLY A 81 -1.17 12.49 -1.67
C GLY A 81 0.00 11.87 -0.92
N SER A 82 0.35 10.61 -1.23
CA SER A 82 1.43 9.91 -0.56
C SER A 82 2.77 10.58 -0.84
N GLY A 83 3.61 10.70 0.19
CA GLY A 83 5.01 11.12 0.06
C GLY A 83 5.96 9.98 -0.29
N LEU A 84 5.46 8.75 -0.40
CA LEU A 84 6.27 7.60 -0.77
C LEU A 84 6.56 7.58 -2.27
N VAL A 85 7.82 7.41 -2.63
CA VAL A 85 8.30 7.21 -3.99
C VAL A 85 9.00 5.85 -4.07
N PRO A 86 8.34 4.79 -4.56
CA PRO A 86 8.87 3.42 -4.52
C PRO A 86 10.29 3.25 -5.08
N GLY A 87 10.60 3.92 -6.20
CA GLY A 87 11.93 3.85 -6.81
C GLY A 87 13.03 4.58 -6.04
N ILE A 88 12.70 5.44 -5.07
CA ILE A 88 13.65 6.19 -4.25
C ILE A 88 13.72 5.60 -2.84
N ASP A 89 12.57 5.37 -2.22
CA ASP A 89 12.47 5.00 -0.81
C ASP A 89 12.64 3.49 -0.58
N ILE A 90 12.41 2.68 -1.62
CA ILE A 90 12.34 1.22 -1.51
C ILE A 90 13.27 0.53 -2.54
N ASP A 91 13.71 1.25 -3.58
CA ASP A 91 14.50 0.72 -4.71
C ASP A 91 13.78 -0.42 -5.46
N GLU A 92 12.45 -0.33 -5.53
CA GLU A 92 11.59 -1.32 -6.17
C GLU A 92 10.61 -0.67 -7.16
N SER A 93 10.16 -1.47 -8.13
CA SER A 93 9.03 -1.04 -8.97
C SER A 93 7.76 -0.93 -8.12
N PRO A 94 6.89 0.05 -8.38
CA PRO A 94 5.65 0.27 -7.63
C PRO A 94 4.80 -1.01 -7.41
N ARG A 95 4.62 -1.81 -8.47
CA ARG A 95 3.83 -3.05 -8.40
C ARG A 95 4.56 -4.17 -7.66
N THR A 96 5.89 -4.24 -7.78
CA THR A 96 6.71 -5.18 -7.01
C THR A 96 6.54 -4.90 -5.51
N TRP A 97 6.58 -3.62 -5.13
CA TRP A 97 6.37 -3.22 -3.76
C TRP A 97 4.97 -3.57 -3.24
N LEU A 98 3.90 -3.33 -4.03
CA LEU A 98 2.55 -3.76 -3.64
C LEU A 98 2.46 -5.28 -3.42
N LYS A 99 3.18 -6.06 -4.22
CA LYS A 99 3.27 -7.51 -4.03
C LYS A 99 4.01 -7.86 -2.73
N HIS A 100 5.11 -7.19 -2.42
CA HIS A 100 5.82 -7.39 -1.15
C HIS A 100 4.98 -7.01 0.07
N LEU A 101 4.18 -5.94 -0.02
CA LEU A 101 3.20 -5.60 1.02
C LEU A 101 2.19 -6.74 1.24
N HIS A 102 1.62 -7.26 0.15
CA HIS A 102 0.71 -8.42 0.20
C HIS A 102 1.37 -9.63 0.87
N ASP A 103 2.57 -10.01 0.42
CA ASP A 103 3.27 -11.20 0.90
C ASP A 103 3.67 -11.05 2.39
N ARG A 104 4.04 -9.84 2.82
CA ARG A 104 4.30 -9.53 4.24
C ARG A 104 3.05 -9.58 5.11
N MET A 105 1.92 -9.10 4.61
CA MET A 105 0.64 -9.23 5.31
C MET A 105 0.23 -10.71 5.43
N GLN A 106 0.49 -11.51 4.40
CA GLN A 106 0.18 -12.94 4.40
C GLN A 106 1.07 -13.73 5.37
N SER A 107 2.38 -13.47 5.41
CA SER A 107 3.34 -14.27 6.19
C SER A 107 3.15 -14.22 7.70
N GLY A 108 2.54 -13.15 8.23
CA GLY A 108 2.23 -13.05 9.67
C GLY A 108 0.82 -13.51 10.05
N LEU A 109 0.09 -14.18 9.16
CA LEU A 109 -1.16 -14.85 9.48
C LEU A 109 -0.89 -16.33 9.74
N SER A 110 -1.22 -16.81 10.94
CA SER A 110 -1.15 -18.23 11.28
C SER A 110 -2.24 -19.01 10.54
N GLY A 111 -1.86 -19.87 9.58
CA GLY A 111 -2.78 -20.81 8.94
C GLY A 111 -3.07 -20.59 7.45
N VAL A 112 -2.13 -20.00 6.71
CA VAL A 112 -2.11 -20.07 5.23
C VAL A 112 -1.13 -21.14 4.76
#